data_AF-A0A7S4ICN8-F1
#
_entry.id   AF-A0A7S4ICN8-F1
#
_cell.length_a   1.000
_cell.length_b   1.000
_cell.length_c   1.000
_cell.angle_alpha   90.00
_cell.angle_beta   90.00
_cell.angle_gamma   90.00
#
_symmetry.space_group_name_H-M   'P 1'
#
loop_
_entity.id
_entity.type
_entity.pdbx_description
1 polymer ?
#
loop_
_entity_poly.entity_id
_entity_poly.type
_entity_poly.pdbx_seq_one_letter_code
_entity_poly.pdbx_strand_id
1 'polypeptide(L)'
;LTRAKVSADEFFYRGAGVLSRKEMKHKTPLEVYSECFSTEKLAEAHNYARNEYAEALEAKCNLIVVDNCNSRLSEFQYYVNQASKVNYKVLIVEMCCENADEVKEFHSR
;
A
#
# COMPACT_ATOMS: atom_id res chain seq x y z
N LEU A 1 -19.68 9.08 -2.79
CA LEU A 1 -19.13 7.71 -2.91
C LEU A 1 -17.76 7.71 -2.22
N THR A 2 -17.59 7.04 -1.10
CA THR A 2 -16.32 7.00 -0.35
C THR A 2 -15.38 5.97 -0.96
N ARG A 3 -14.11 6.32 -1.15
CA ARG A 3 -13.07 5.44 -1.73
C ARG A 3 -11.82 5.53 -0.87
N ALA A 4 -11.10 4.43 -0.73
CA ALA A 4 -9.81 4.37 -0.04
C ALA A 4 -8.75 3.69 -0.93
N LYS A 5 -7.53 4.23 -0.91
CA LYS A 5 -6.33 3.57 -1.43
C LYS A 5 -5.51 3.11 -0.24
N VAL A 6 -5.12 1.84 -0.23
CA VAL A 6 -4.25 1.24 0.78
C VAL A 6 -2.96 0.82 0.11
N SER A 7 -1.84 1.34 0.59
CA SER A 7 -0.52 0.98 0.10
C SER A 7 0.48 1.03 1.24
N ALA A 8 1.41 0.08 1.28
CA ALA A 8 2.53 0.08 2.22
C ALA A 8 3.49 1.25 1.91
N ASP A 9 3.57 1.70 0.66
CA ASP A 9 4.44 2.82 0.29
C ASP A 9 4.00 4.14 0.91
N GLU A 10 2.71 4.30 1.20
CA GLU A 10 2.17 5.48 1.87
C GLU A 10 2.80 5.70 3.26
N PHE A 11 3.23 4.63 3.93
CA PHE A 11 4.02 4.73 5.18
C PHE A 11 5.33 5.49 4.98
N PHE A 12 6.03 5.21 3.87
CA PHE A 12 7.29 5.88 3.53
C PHE A 12 7.07 7.30 3.02
N TYR A 13 6.02 7.54 2.22
CA TYR A 13 5.62 8.89 1.81
C TYR A 13 5.25 9.79 3.00
N ARG A 14 4.88 9.21 4.14
CA ARG A 14 4.57 9.91 5.40
C ARG A 14 5.77 10.06 6.33
N GLY A 15 6.96 9.76 5.84
CA GLY A 15 8.20 9.95 6.56
C GLY A 15 8.62 8.74 7.40
N ALA A 16 7.87 7.63 7.41
CA ALA A 16 8.20 6.38 8.11
C ALA A 16 8.59 6.51 9.61
N GLY A 17 8.17 7.60 10.27
CA GLY A 17 8.62 7.96 11.61
C GLY A 17 10.07 8.48 11.70
N VAL A 18 10.76 8.60 10.56
CA VAL A 18 12.12 9.13 10.42
C VAL A 18 12.11 10.64 10.25
N LEU A 19 11.24 11.16 9.39
CA LEU A 19 11.12 12.60 9.12
C LEU A 19 9.92 13.22 9.85
N SER A 20 10.15 14.36 10.48
CA SER A 20 9.08 15.18 11.03
C SER A 20 8.33 15.95 9.94
N ARG A 21 7.12 16.43 10.26
CA ARG A 21 6.34 17.30 9.35
C ARG A 21 7.11 18.55 8.91
N LYS A 22 8.01 19.08 9.76
CA LYS A 22 8.81 20.26 9.44
C LYS A 22 9.88 19.94 8.40
N GLU A 23 10.50 18.77 8.49
CA GLU A 23 11.52 18.31 7.54
C GLU A 23 10.91 17.93 6.19
N MET A 24 9.71 17.34 6.19
CA MET A 24 8.99 17.00 4.96
C MET A 24 8.44 18.23 4.21
N LYS A 25 8.28 19.38 4.87
CA LYS A 25 7.64 20.58 4.29
C LYS A 25 8.32 21.08 3.00
N HIS A 26 9.61 20.84 2.87
CA HIS A 26 10.43 21.32 1.74
C HIS A 26 10.84 20.21 0.77
N LYS A 27 10.26 19.02 0.90
CA LYS A 27 10.56 17.85 0.09
C LYS A 27 9.34 17.45 -0.74
N THR A 28 9.59 16.96 -1.94
CA THR A 28 8.61 16.25 -2.74
C THR A 28 8.30 14.88 -2.12
N PRO A 29 7.14 14.26 -2.44
CA PRO A 29 6.85 12.90 -1.99
C PRO A 29 7.94 11.89 -2.34
N LEU A 30 8.53 12.01 -3.53
CA LEU A 30 9.59 11.10 -3.98
C LEU A 30 10.89 11.26 -3.18
N GLU A 31 11.26 12.51 -2.82
CA GLU A 31 12.41 12.76 -1.95
C GLU A 31 12.17 12.19 -0.54
N VAL A 32 10.96 12.38 0.01
CA VAL A 32 10.58 11.77 1.30
C VAL A 32 10.67 10.25 1.22
N TYR A 33 10.09 9.64 0.18
CA TYR A 33 10.15 8.19 -0.01
C TYR A 33 11.59 7.69 -0.11
N SER A 34 12.41 8.33 -0.94
CA SER A 34 13.81 7.93 -1.16
C SER A 34 14.64 8.01 0.12
N GLU A 35 14.36 8.96 1.01
CA GLU A 35 15.07 9.10 2.29
C GLU A 35 14.54 8.16 3.38
N CYS A 36 13.26 7.80 3.31
CA CYS A 36 12.59 7.03 4.33
C CYS A 36 12.49 5.53 4.04
N PHE A 37 12.60 5.12 2.77
CA PHE A 37 12.52 3.72 2.38
C PHE A 37 13.63 2.91 3.04
N SER A 38 13.23 1.88 3.77
CA SER A 38 14.14 0.94 4.41
C SER A 38 13.50 -0.44 4.46
N THR A 39 14.25 -1.46 4.05
CA THR A 39 13.80 -2.85 4.10
C THR A 39 13.55 -3.32 5.54
N GLU A 40 14.24 -2.74 6.52
CA GLU A 40 14.05 -3.02 7.94
C GLU A 40 12.66 -2.59 8.44
N LYS A 41 12.05 -1.61 7.76
CA LYS A 41 10.74 -1.05 8.11
C LYS A 41 9.57 -1.67 7.35
N LEU A 42 9.80 -2.67 6.51
CA LEU A 42 8.73 -3.31 5.73
C LEU A 42 7.63 -3.90 6.62
N ALA A 43 7.98 -4.45 7.78
CA ALA A 43 7.00 -4.95 8.73
C ALA A 43 6.07 -3.82 9.25
N GLU A 44 6.63 -2.66 9.56
CA GLU A 44 5.87 -1.47 9.97
C GLU A 44 4.99 -0.96 8.83
N ALA A 45 5.53 -0.89 7.61
CA ALA A 45 4.81 -0.46 6.41
C ALA A 45 3.61 -1.38 6.10
N HIS A 46 3.79 -2.70 6.23
CA HIS A 46 2.69 -3.66 6.09
C HIS A 46 1.64 -3.50 7.19
N ASN A 47 2.04 -3.25 8.45
CA ASN A 47 1.10 -3.00 9.53
C ASN A 47 0.31 -1.71 9.30
N TYR A 48 0.98 -0.65 8.80
CA TYR A 48 0.34 0.60 8.41
C TYR A 48 -0.75 0.36 7.35
N ALA A 49 -0.42 -0.35 6.27
CA ALA A 49 -1.39 -0.69 5.23
C ALA A 49 -2.58 -1.52 5.76
N ARG A 50 -2.33 -2.48 6.66
CA ARG A 50 -3.41 -3.27 7.27
C ARG A 50 -4.34 -2.43 8.14
N ASN A 51 -3.78 -1.45 8.86
CA ASN A 51 -4.58 -0.53 9.69
C ASN A 51 -5.44 0.38 8.80
N GLU A 52 -4.87 1.00 7.77
CA GLU A 52 -5.62 1.82 6.80
C GLU A 52 -6.75 1.02 6.13
N TYR A 53 -6.50 -0.25 5.82
CA TYR A 53 -7.52 -1.15 5.31
C TYR A 53 -8.65 -1.41 6.32
N ALA A 54 -8.30 -1.68 7.58
CA ALA A 54 -9.28 -1.90 8.64
C ALA A 54 -10.13 -0.64 8.88
N GLU A 55 -9.51 0.53 8.90
CA GLU A 55 -10.21 1.82 9.02
C GLU A 55 -11.15 2.06 7.83
N ALA A 56 -10.72 1.74 6.60
CA ALA A 56 -11.57 1.86 5.42
C ALA A 56 -12.78 0.91 5.44
N LEU A 57 -12.61 -0.30 5.99
CA LEU A 57 -13.72 -1.24 6.21
C LEU A 57 -14.69 -0.71 7.28
N GLU A 58 -14.19 -0.18 8.39
CA GLU A 58 -15.00 0.40 9.46
C GLU A 58 -15.79 1.63 8.98
N ALA A 59 -15.15 2.48 8.18
CA ALA A 59 -15.77 3.62 7.51
C ALA A 59 -16.76 3.22 6.39
N LYS A 60 -16.89 1.91 6.09
CA LYS A 60 -17.73 1.36 5.03
C LYS A 60 -17.48 2.02 3.68
N CYS A 61 -16.20 2.20 3.32
CA CYS A 61 -15.81 2.77 2.03
C CYS A 61 -16.39 1.95 0.87
N ASN A 62 -17.08 2.58 -0.07
CA ASN A 62 -17.74 1.88 -1.19
C ASN A 62 -16.76 1.10 -2.09
N LEU A 63 -15.50 1.53 -2.15
CA LEU A 63 -14.42 0.86 -2.85
C LEU A 63 -13.11 1.03 -2.07
N ILE A 64 -12.39 -0.07 -1.89
CA ILE A 64 -11.06 -0.09 -1.26
C ILE A 64 -10.11 -0.73 -2.26
N VAL A 65 -9.08 -0.01 -2.67
CA VAL A 65 -8.04 -0.51 -3.57
C VAL A 65 -6.79 -0.79 -2.76
N VAL A 66 -6.34 -2.04 -2.76
CA VAL A 66 -5.07 -2.43 -2.14
C VAL A 66 -4.01 -2.46 -3.24
N ASP A 67 -3.17 -1.43 -3.26
CA ASP A 67 -2.11 -1.21 -4.24
C ASP A 67 -0.75 -1.55 -3.61
N ASN A 68 -0.49 -2.85 -3.54
CA ASN A 68 0.73 -3.45 -3.03
C ASN A 68 1.16 -4.54 -4.01
N CYS A 69 2.46 -4.81 -4.10
CA CYS A 69 3.02 -5.83 -5.01
C CYS A 69 2.35 -7.21 -4.86
N ASN A 70 2.04 -7.65 -3.63
CA ASN A 70 1.22 -8.83 -3.32
C ASN A 70 1.47 -10.04 -4.27
N SER A 71 2.73 -10.38 -4.47
CA SER A 71 3.22 -11.46 -5.34
C SER A 71 2.85 -12.87 -4.87
N ARG A 72 2.48 -13.04 -3.59
CA ARG A 72 2.15 -14.35 -3.00
C ARG A 72 0.78 -14.32 -2.34
N LEU A 73 0.08 -15.46 -2.35
CA LEU A 73 -1.21 -15.64 -1.66
C LEU A 73 -1.16 -15.16 -0.20
N SER A 74 -0.10 -15.51 0.53
CA SER A 74 0.09 -15.12 1.92
C SER A 74 0.12 -13.61 2.15
N GLU A 75 0.51 -12.82 1.15
CA GLU A 75 0.65 -11.37 1.26
C GLU A 75 -0.71 -10.67 1.19
N PHE A 76 -1.64 -11.19 0.39
CA PHE A 76 -2.97 -10.60 0.25
C PHE A 76 -4.10 -11.34 1.01
N GLN A 77 -3.84 -12.54 1.54
CA GLN A 77 -4.83 -13.34 2.27
C GLN A 77 -5.47 -12.57 3.45
N TYR A 78 -4.71 -11.70 4.11
CA TYR A 78 -5.24 -10.83 5.17
C TYR A 78 -6.41 -9.98 4.66
N TYR A 79 -6.25 -9.29 3.54
CA TYR A 79 -7.27 -8.39 2.99
C TYR A 79 -8.53 -9.15 2.60
N VAL A 80 -8.36 -10.33 1.96
CA VAL A 80 -9.46 -11.22 1.59
C VAL A 80 -10.25 -11.68 2.81
N ASN A 81 -9.55 -12.12 3.86
CA ASN A 81 -10.17 -12.62 5.08
C ASN A 81 -10.91 -11.54 5.87
N GLN A 82 -10.45 -10.29 5.83
CA GLN A 82 -11.16 -9.20 6.50
C GLN A 82 -12.36 -8.72 5.68
N ALA A 83 -12.24 -8.63 4.34
CA ALA A 83 -13.35 -8.27 3.46
C ALA A 83 -14.53 -9.26 3.59
N SER A 84 -14.26 -10.56 3.66
CA SER A 84 -15.30 -11.58 3.77
C SER A 84 -16.13 -11.47 5.05
N LYS A 85 -15.53 -11.03 6.16
CA LYS A 85 -16.23 -10.82 7.44
C LYS A 85 -17.25 -9.68 7.40
N VAL A 86 -17.04 -8.71 6.51
CA VAL A 86 -17.91 -7.52 6.38
C VAL A 86 -18.63 -7.45 5.02
N ASN A 87 -18.77 -8.61 4.36
CA ASN A 87 -19.56 -8.80 3.14
C ASN A 87 -19.12 -7.95 1.93
N TYR A 88 -17.82 -7.66 1.83
CA TYR A 88 -17.25 -7.08 0.62
C TYR A 88 -17.03 -8.17 -0.44
N LYS A 89 -17.30 -7.83 -1.70
CA LYS A 89 -16.81 -8.62 -2.83
C LYS A 89 -15.35 -8.28 -3.06
N VAL A 90 -14.51 -9.30 -3.22
CA VAL A 90 -13.08 -9.16 -3.49
C VAL A 90 -12.84 -9.44 -4.97
N LEU A 91 -12.11 -8.54 -5.62
CA LEU A 91 -11.58 -8.72 -6.97
C LEU A 91 -10.05 -8.68 -6.88
N ILE A 92 -9.40 -9.66 -7.50
CA ILE A 92 -7.95 -9.70 -7.62
C ILE A 92 -7.63 -9.29 -9.06
N VAL A 93 -6.85 -8.23 -9.22
CA VAL A 93 -6.35 -7.77 -10.52
C VAL A 93 -4.87 -8.12 -10.58
N GLU A 94 -4.55 -9.16 -11.34
CA GLU A 94 -3.18 -9.59 -11.58
C GLU A 94 -2.61 -8.86 -12.80
N MET A 95 -1.41 -8.28 -12.65
CA MET A 95 -0.67 -7.67 -13.75
C MET A 95 0.51 -8.58 -14.08
N CYS A 96 0.35 -9.37 -15.12
CA CYS A 96 1.40 -10.27 -15.59
C CYS A 96 2.47 -9.48 -16.36
N CYS A 97 3.74 -9.74 -16.06
CA CYS A 97 4.86 -9.35 -16.89
C CYS A 97 5.47 -10.64 -17.46
N GLU A 98 5.54 -10.79 -18.78
CA GLU A 98 6.02 -12.01 -19.43
C GLU A 98 7.53 -12.14 -19.40
N ASN A 99 8.23 -11.01 -19.27
CA ASN A 99 9.68 -10.94 -19.33
C ASN A 99 10.23 -9.82 -18.43
N ALA A 100 11.55 -9.82 -18.23
CA ALA A 100 12.22 -8.87 -17.37
C ALA A 100 12.16 -7.41 -17.87
N ASP A 101 11.94 -7.19 -19.17
CA ASP A 101 11.85 -5.84 -19.72
C ASP A 101 10.48 -5.21 -19.44
N GLU A 102 9.41 -6.00 -19.48
CA GLU A 102 8.08 -5.57 -19.01
C GLU A 102 8.07 -5.23 -17.51
N VAL A 103 8.81 -5.97 -16.69
CA VAL A 103 8.97 -5.65 -15.27
C VAL A 103 9.63 -4.28 -15.09
N LYS A 104 10.67 -3.97 -15.87
CA LYS A 104 11.34 -2.66 -15.82
C LYS A 104 10.41 -1.55 -16.29
N GLU A 105 9.69 -1.76 -17.40
CA GLU A 105 8.71 -0.80 -17.90
C GLU A 105 7.64 -0.53 -16.85
N PHE A 106 7.13 -1.59 -16.20
CA PHE A 106 6.15 -1.49 -15.15
C PHE A 106 6.66 -0.65 -13.96
N HIS A 107 7.90 -0.87 -13.52
CA HIS A 107 8.53 -0.10 -12.46
C HIS A 107 8.79 1.38 -12.81
N SER A 108 8.81 1.74 -14.10
CA SER A 108 9.07 3.13 -14.55
C SER A 108 7.83 4.02 -14.67
N ARG A 109 6.63 3.46 -14.42
CA ARG A 109 5.34 4.17 -14.50
C ARG A 109 5.08 5.03 -13.26
#